data_AF-A0A0K0CWR0-F1
#
_entry.id   AF-A0A0K0CWR0-F1
#
_cell.length_a   1.000
_cell.length_b   1.000
_cell.length_c   1.000
_cell.angle_alpha   90.00
_cell.angle_beta   90.00
_cell.angle_gamma   90.00
#
_symmetry.space_group_name_H-M   'P 1'
#
loop_
_entity.id
_entity.type
_entity.pdbx_description
1 polymer ?
#
loop_
_entity_poly.entity_id
_entity_poly.type
_entity_poly.pdbx_seq_one_letter_code
_entity_poly.pdbx_strand_id
1 'polypeptide(L)'
;MNLIQGQGKETGSSASTVSRAPIGTPLVITKTLTNEVTKIIQSGCDKDHMDLFICENYFNNYLFEVSTWAKAHDQALEDHMWKACMLLSLVERVPSACCTKFQNTCTSFLEFISRRM
;
A
#
# COMPACT_ATOMS: atom_id res chain seq x y z
N MET A 1 -37.09 23.63 42.72
CA MET A 1 -35.96 24.07 41.88
C MET A 1 -34.91 22.96 41.90
N ASN A 2 -34.48 22.48 40.71
CA ASN A 2 -33.42 21.50 40.37
C ASN A 2 -33.68 20.01 40.78
N LEU A 3 -33.73 19.01 39.86
CA LEU A 3 -32.66 18.34 39.05
C LEU A 3 -31.60 17.70 39.99
N ILE A 4 -31.13 16.44 39.93
CA ILE A 4 -30.46 15.65 38.86
C ILE A 4 -30.33 14.14 39.27
N GLN A 5 -30.12 13.29 38.26
CA GLN A 5 -29.79 11.86 38.10
C GLN A 5 -28.66 11.20 38.96
N GLY A 6 -28.61 9.86 38.96
CA GLY A 6 -27.40 9.11 38.53
C GLY A 6 -26.83 7.93 39.38
N GLN A 7 -26.64 6.77 38.70
CA GLN A 7 -25.64 5.68 38.89
C GLN A 7 -25.74 4.77 40.15
N GLY A 8 -25.54 3.44 40.12
CA GLY A 8 -24.86 2.52 39.19
C GLY A 8 -23.47 2.12 39.74
N LYS A 9 -23.34 0.99 40.47
CA LYS A 9 -22.06 0.43 40.98
C LYS A 9 -22.16 -1.10 41.20
N GLU A 10 -21.71 -1.92 40.25
CA GLU A 10 -20.41 -2.65 40.14
C GLU A 10 -20.34 -4.00 40.87
N THR A 11 -20.10 -5.10 40.14
CA THR A 11 -19.11 -6.15 40.46
C THR A 11 -18.90 -7.08 39.25
N GLY A 12 -17.63 -7.28 38.83
CA GLY A 12 -17.26 -8.32 37.86
C GLY A 12 -16.03 -8.02 37.02
N SER A 13 -14.88 -7.89 37.67
CA SER A 13 -13.57 -7.59 37.06
C SER A 13 -13.03 -8.75 36.21
N SER A 14 -12.74 -8.46 34.94
CA SER A 14 -11.74 -9.17 34.14
C SER A 14 -11.08 -8.14 33.24
N ALA A 15 -9.96 -7.60 33.72
CA ALA A 15 -9.14 -6.65 32.98
C ALA A 15 -8.43 -7.39 31.84
N SER A 16 -8.97 -7.27 30.62
CA SER A 16 -8.22 -7.58 29.41
C SER A 16 -7.19 -6.48 29.20
N THR A 17 -5.92 -6.77 29.47
CA THR A 17 -4.80 -5.91 29.12
C THR A 17 -4.78 -5.75 27.60
N VAL A 18 -5.26 -4.60 27.11
CA VAL A 18 -5.07 -4.17 25.72
C VAL A 18 -3.60 -3.77 25.58
N SER A 19 -2.77 -4.70 25.09
CA SER A 19 -1.42 -4.36 24.65
C SER A 19 -1.52 -3.45 23.43
N ARG A 20 -1.35 -2.16 23.69
CA ARG A 20 -1.21 -1.10 22.69
C ARG A 20 0.07 -1.38 21.89
N ALA A 21 -0.08 -1.83 20.65
CA ALA A 21 1.03 -1.94 19.72
C ALA A 21 1.72 -0.56 19.59
N PRO A 22 3.05 -0.48 19.63
CA PRO A 22 3.73 0.80 19.50
C PRO A 22 3.45 1.40 18.12
N ILE A 23 3.03 2.67 18.18
CA ILE A 23 2.79 3.56 17.06
C ILE A 23 4.07 3.70 16.24
N GLY A 24 3.98 3.36 14.96
CA GLY A 24 4.82 3.91 13.90
C GLY A 24 6.31 3.57 14.00
N THR A 25 6.67 2.35 13.61
CA THR A 25 8.00 2.16 13.01
C THR A 25 8.00 2.98 11.71
N PRO A 26 8.89 3.98 11.54
CA PRO A 26 9.04 4.61 10.25
C PRO A 26 9.38 3.52 9.25
N LEU A 27 8.61 3.41 8.17
CA LEU A 27 9.03 2.64 7.01
C LEU A 27 10.28 3.33 6.46
N VAL A 28 11.44 2.98 6.98
CA VAL A 28 12.72 3.37 6.40
C VAL A 28 12.80 2.60 5.08
N ILE A 29 12.46 3.27 3.99
CA ILE A 29 12.54 2.72 2.64
C ILE A 29 14.01 2.74 2.22
N THR A 30 14.81 1.88 2.85
CA THR A 30 16.19 1.58 2.46
C THR A 30 16.28 0.31 1.62
N LYS A 31 15.14 -0.31 1.29
CA LYS A 31 15.14 -1.47 0.38
C LYS A 31 15.50 -1.02 -1.03
N THR A 32 16.67 -1.46 -1.47
CA THR A 32 17.08 -1.46 -2.87
C THR A 32 16.03 -2.20 -3.70
N LEU A 33 15.74 -1.67 -4.90
CA LEU A 33 14.88 -2.35 -5.86
C LEU A 33 15.42 -3.76 -6.14
N THR A 34 14.52 -4.73 -6.28
CA THR A 34 14.90 -6.10 -6.61
C THR A 34 15.38 -6.17 -8.06
N ASN A 35 16.19 -7.19 -8.38
CA ASN A 35 16.65 -7.44 -9.75
C ASN A 35 15.47 -7.55 -10.73
N GLU A 36 14.34 -8.12 -10.29
CA GLU A 36 13.11 -8.18 -11.08
C GLU A 36 12.58 -6.79 -11.44
N VAL A 37 12.50 -5.89 -10.46
CA VAL A 37 12.05 -4.51 -10.72
C VAL A 37 13.04 -3.77 -11.61
N THR A 38 14.35 -3.97 -11.40
CA THR A 38 15.37 -3.39 -12.28
C THR A 38 15.24 -3.91 -13.72
N LYS A 39 15.01 -5.21 -13.92
CA LYS A 39 14.74 -5.81 -15.24
C LYS A 39 13.52 -5.15 -15.88
N ILE A 40 12.42 -5.02 -15.15
CA ILE A 40 11.19 -4.39 -15.66
C ILE A 40 11.43 -2.94 -16.06
N ILE A 41 12.23 -2.17 -15.30
CA ILE A 41 12.55 -0.79 -15.64
C ILE A 41 13.39 -0.70 -16.92
N GLN A 42 14.31 -1.64 -17.14
CA GLN A 42 15.25 -1.63 -18.27
C GLN A 42 14.66 -2.21 -19.55
N SER A 43 13.96 -3.33 -19.45
CA SER A 43 13.51 -4.13 -20.60
C SER A 43 12.00 -4.37 -20.65
N GLY A 44 11.26 -3.94 -19.62
CA GLY A 44 9.84 -4.28 -19.47
C GLY A 44 9.63 -5.76 -19.14
N CYS A 45 8.38 -6.19 -19.25
CA CYS A 45 7.96 -7.59 -19.11
C CYS A 45 8.32 -8.44 -20.34
N ASP A 46 8.52 -9.74 -20.13
CA ASP A 46 8.69 -10.69 -21.22
C ASP A 46 7.41 -10.71 -22.09
N LYS A 47 7.55 -10.86 -23.42
CA LYS A 47 6.41 -10.76 -24.36
C LYS A 47 5.31 -11.79 -24.14
N ASP A 48 5.69 -12.97 -23.65
CA ASP A 48 4.77 -14.08 -23.35
C ASP A 48 4.36 -14.10 -21.87
N HIS A 49 4.66 -13.03 -21.11
CA HIS A 49 4.25 -12.94 -19.72
C HIS A 49 2.73 -12.89 -19.61
N MET A 50 2.19 -13.82 -18.82
CA MET A 50 0.78 -13.85 -18.45
C MET A 50 0.67 -13.58 -16.96
N ASP A 51 0.05 -12.45 -16.63
CA ASP A 51 -0.26 -12.10 -15.25
C ASP A 51 -1.17 -13.16 -14.61
N LEU A 52 -0.99 -13.40 -13.31
CA LEU A 52 -1.94 -14.21 -12.56
C LEU A 52 -3.32 -13.55 -12.57
N PHE A 53 -4.38 -14.36 -12.62
CA PHE A 53 -5.77 -13.85 -12.65
C PHE A 53 -6.10 -12.94 -11.45
N ILE A 54 -5.39 -13.10 -10.33
CA ILE A 54 -5.60 -12.30 -9.12
C ILE A 54 -5.12 -10.85 -9.28
N CYS A 55 -4.21 -10.59 -10.22
CA CYS A 55 -3.49 -9.32 -10.32
C CYS A 55 -4.45 -8.15 -10.56
N GLU A 56 -5.45 -8.35 -11.41
CA GLU A 56 -6.46 -7.31 -11.70
C GLU A 56 -7.16 -6.85 -10.42
N ASN A 57 -7.73 -7.81 -9.67
CA ASN A 57 -8.45 -7.51 -8.44
C ASN A 57 -7.52 -6.98 -7.33
N TYR A 58 -6.30 -7.51 -7.22
CA TYR A 58 -5.32 -7.06 -6.25
C TYR A 58 -4.99 -5.58 -6.44
N PHE A 59 -4.66 -5.18 -7.67
CA PHE A 59 -4.33 -3.79 -7.98
C PHE A 59 -5.54 -2.86 -7.82
N ASN A 60 -6.72 -3.29 -8.27
CA ASN A 60 -7.93 -2.47 -8.16
C ASN A 60 -8.30 -2.21 -6.70
N ASN A 61 -8.23 -3.23 -5.83
CA ASN A 61 -8.50 -3.06 -4.40
C ASN A 61 -7.45 -2.18 -3.73
N TYR A 62 -6.17 -2.40 -4.02
CA TYR A 62 -5.10 -1.58 -3.46
C TYR A 62 -5.23 -0.10 -3.86
N LEU A 63 -5.43 0.19 -5.15
CA LEU A 63 -5.59 1.57 -5.62
C LEU A 63 -6.90 2.22 -5.12
N PHE A 64 -7.94 1.42 -4.89
CA PHE A 64 -9.17 1.89 -4.26
C PHE A 64 -8.91 2.33 -2.80
N GLU A 65 -8.14 1.55 -2.04
CA GLU A 65 -7.74 1.92 -0.67
C GLU A 65 -6.87 3.17 -0.65
N VAL A 66 -5.89 3.28 -1.57
CA VAL A 66 -5.05 4.49 -1.70
C VAL A 66 -5.89 5.70 -2.07
N SER A 67 -6.83 5.56 -3.01
CA SER A 67 -7.75 6.63 -3.41
C SER A 67 -8.65 7.06 -2.25
N THR A 68 -9.15 6.11 -1.47
CA THR A 68 -9.98 6.38 -0.28
C THR A 68 -9.18 7.14 0.77
N TRP A 69 -7.94 6.73 1.02
CA TRP A 69 -7.04 7.42 1.92
C TRP A 69 -6.74 8.84 1.44
N ALA A 70 -6.40 9.02 0.16
CA ALA A 70 -6.07 10.32 -0.43
C ALA A 70 -7.25 11.30 -0.30
N LYS A 71 -8.47 10.85 -0.64
CA LYS A 71 -9.70 11.64 -0.49
C LYS A 71 -9.96 12.06 0.96
N ALA A 72 -9.70 11.17 1.92
CA ALA A 72 -9.87 11.49 3.34
C ALA A 72 -8.87 12.55 3.87
N HIS A 73 -7.82 12.86 3.09
CA HIS A 73 -6.79 13.83 3.43
C HIS A 73 -6.75 15.01 2.44
N ASP A 74 -7.80 15.22 1.64
CA ASP A 74 -7.88 16.26 0.61
C ASP A 74 -6.74 16.21 -0.42
N GLN A 75 -6.29 15.00 -0.78
CA GLN A 75 -5.22 14.77 -1.75
C GLN A 75 -5.74 13.99 -2.97
N ALA A 76 -5.06 14.15 -4.11
CA ALA A 76 -5.34 13.39 -5.33
C ALA A 76 -4.57 12.05 -5.34
N LEU A 77 -5.14 11.01 -5.97
CA LEU A 77 -4.49 9.70 -6.08
C LEU A 77 -3.18 9.81 -6.88
N GLU A 78 -3.20 10.63 -7.93
CA GLU A 78 -2.11 10.88 -8.86
C GLU A 78 -0.84 11.35 -8.15
N ASP A 79 -0.98 12.21 -7.12
CA ASP A 79 0.13 12.72 -6.29
C ASP A 79 0.79 11.64 -5.43
N HIS A 80 0.11 10.50 -5.27
CA HIS A 80 0.54 9.36 -4.46
C HIS A 80 0.88 8.12 -5.26
N MET A 81 0.66 8.10 -6.58
CA MET A 81 0.96 6.95 -7.43
C MET A 81 2.41 6.49 -7.31
N TRP A 82 3.36 7.43 -7.22
CA TRP A 82 4.78 7.07 -7.06
C TRP A 82 5.06 6.33 -5.73
N LYS A 83 4.39 6.71 -4.63
CA LYS A 83 4.50 6.01 -3.34
C LYS A 83 3.84 4.65 -3.40
N ALA A 84 2.64 4.61 -3.99
CA ALA A 84 1.87 3.39 -4.15
C ALA A 84 2.66 2.34 -4.96
N CYS A 85 3.27 2.78 -6.06
CA CYS A 85 4.11 1.96 -6.93
C CYS A 85 5.44 1.56 -6.31
N MET A 86 6.05 2.43 -5.50
CA MET A 86 7.22 2.07 -4.71
C MET A 86 6.89 0.98 -3.68
N LEU A 87 5.71 1.01 -3.05
CA LEU A 87 5.30 -0.07 -2.15
C LEU A 87 5.03 -1.37 -2.92
N LEU A 88 4.32 -1.29 -4.06
CA LEU A 88 4.07 -2.46 -4.93
C LEU A 88 5.37 -3.12 -5.42
N SER A 89 6.42 -2.33 -5.70
CA SER A 89 7.72 -2.87 -6.13
C SER A 89 8.44 -3.65 -5.02
N LEU A 90 8.04 -3.45 -3.76
CA LEU A 90 8.59 -4.13 -2.59
C LEU A 90 7.76 -5.33 -2.13
N VAL A 91 6.53 -5.48 -2.63
CA VAL A 91 5.70 -6.66 -2.33
C VAL A 91 6.27 -7.87 -3.06
N GLU A 92 6.55 -8.93 -2.30
CA GLU A 92 7.11 -10.16 -2.86
C GLU A 92 6.21 -10.67 -3.99
N ARG A 93 6.83 -11.10 -5.09
CA ARG A 93 6.19 -11.65 -6.29
C ARG A 93 5.28 -10.71 -7.08
N VAL A 94 4.86 -9.56 -6.57
CA VAL A 94 3.98 -8.66 -7.34
C VAL A 94 4.64 -8.20 -8.65
N PRO A 95 5.89 -7.69 -8.65
CA PRO A 95 6.54 -7.29 -9.90
C PRO A 95 6.71 -8.44 -10.90
N SER A 96 6.95 -9.66 -10.41
CA SER A 96 7.25 -10.81 -11.26
C SER A 96 6.00 -11.57 -11.72
N ALA A 97 4.96 -11.67 -10.90
CA ALA A 97 3.75 -12.45 -11.16
C ALA A 97 2.58 -11.62 -11.72
N CYS A 98 2.66 -10.30 -11.56
CA CYS A 98 1.71 -9.33 -12.10
C CYS A 98 2.46 -8.31 -12.96
N CYS A 99 3.43 -8.77 -13.76
CA CYS A 99 4.39 -7.88 -14.41
C CYS A 99 3.69 -6.85 -15.30
N THR A 100 2.76 -7.31 -16.15
CA THR A 100 2.08 -6.43 -17.11
C THR A 100 1.22 -5.40 -16.39
N LYS A 101 0.42 -5.83 -15.39
CA LYS A 101 -0.39 -4.94 -14.56
C LYS A 101 0.47 -3.97 -13.77
N PHE A 102 1.58 -4.43 -13.19
CA PHE A 102 2.54 -3.59 -12.47
C PHE A 102 3.15 -2.54 -13.40
N GLN A 103 3.70 -2.95 -14.54
CA GLN A 103 4.32 -2.05 -15.52
C GLN A 103 3.33 -1.00 -15.99
N ASN A 104 2.13 -1.40 -16.43
CA ASN A 104 1.11 -0.48 -16.93
C ASN A 104 0.65 0.50 -15.86
N THR A 105 0.37 0.02 -14.65
CA THR A 105 -0.09 0.86 -13.53
C THR A 105 0.98 1.85 -13.08
N CYS A 106 2.24 1.41 -13.08
CA CYS A 106 3.35 2.15 -12.50
C CYS A 106 4.26 2.84 -13.51
N THR A 107 3.85 2.93 -14.78
CA THR A 107 4.63 3.51 -15.89
C THR A 107 5.33 4.81 -15.50
N SER A 108 4.59 5.80 -14.98
CA SER A 108 5.16 7.12 -14.62
C SER A 108 6.22 7.04 -13.52
N PHE A 109 6.04 6.14 -12.55
CA PHE A 109 7.03 5.88 -11.50
C PHE A 109 8.28 5.18 -12.04
N LEU A 110 8.10 4.19 -12.92
CA LEU A 110 9.20 3.45 -13.54
C LEU A 110 10.04 4.37 -14.43
N GLU A 111 9.39 5.24 -15.23
CA GLU A 111 10.08 6.26 -16.03
C GLU A 111 10.90 7.22 -15.17
N PHE A 112 10.33 7.66 -14.05
CA PHE A 112 11.02 8.54 -13.11
C PHE A 112 12.27 7.89 -12.52
N ILE A 113 12.21 6.61 -12.14
CA ILE A 113 13.38 5.88 -11.65
C ILE A 113 14.39 5.67 -12.78
N SER A 114 13.93 5.27 -13.97
CA SER A 114 14.78 5.01 -15.14
C SER A 114 15.68 6.20 -15.47
N ARG A 115 15.16 7.43 -15.36
CA ARG A 115 15.94 8.66 -15.60
C ARG A 115 16.98 8.99 -14.53
N ARG A 116 16.94 8.32 -13.37
CA ARG A 116 17.80 8.61 -12.21
C ARG A 116 18.82 7.50 -11.93
N MET A 117 18.75 6.38 -12.65
CA MET A 117 19.76 5.31 -12.62
C MET A 117 20.82 5.59 -13.68
#